data_AF-A0A5N6VSI2-F1
#
_entry.id   AF-A0A5N6VSI2-F1
#
_cell.length_a   1.000
_cell.length_b   1.000
_cell.length_c   1.000
_cell.angle_alpha   90.00
_cell.angle_beta   90.00
_cell.angle_gamma   90.00
#
_symmetry.space_group_name_H-M   'P 1'
#
loop_
_entity.id
_entity.type
_entity.pdbx_description
1 polymer ?
#
loop_
_entity_poly.entity_id
_entity_poly.type
_entity_poly.pdbx_seq_one_letter_code
_entity_poly.pdbx_strand_id
1 'polypeptide(L)'
;MSDREFSSNDDLSLPKATVQKIITEILPPSSGQTFSKDARDLLMECCVEFITLISSEANDISEKEAKKTIACEHVERALRDLGFGDYIPEVLAVAEEHKEQLKSREKKQSKMEQSGLSEEELLRQQQELFRSATEKYHAAPE
;
A
#
# COMPACT_ATOMS: atom_id res chain seq x y z
N MET A 1 31.30 -4.40 -1.34
CA MET A 1 30.14 -3.50 -1.45
C MET A 1 29.90 -3.35 -2.94
N SER A 2 28.78 -3.85 -3.44
CA SER A 2 28.47 -3.77 -4.87
C SER A 2 27.86 -2.40 -5.10
N ASP A 3 28.61 -1.49 -5.73
CA ASP A 3 28.05 -0.33 -6.41
C ASP A 3 27.02 -0.86 -7.41
N ARG A 4 25.76 -0.83 -6.98
CA ARG A 4 24.63 -1.09 -7.86
C ARG A 4 24.23 0.29 -8.36
N GLU A 5 24.82 0.66 -9.49
CA GLU A 5 24.34 1.76 -10.33
C GLU A 5 22.82 1.60 -10.45
N PHE A 6 22.07 2.46 -9.75
CA PHE A 6 20.63 2.53 -9.87
C PHE A 6 20.33 2.84 -11.34
N SER A 7 19.68 1.90 -12.03
CA SER A 7 19.16 2.13 -13.37
C SER A 7 18.45 3.48 -13.39
N SER A 8 18.86 4.34 -14.33
CA SER A 8 18.40 5.71 -14.57
C SER A 8 17.10 6.08 -13.84
N ASN A 9 17.14 7.11 -12.99
CA ASN A 9 16.04 7.66 -12.19
C ASN A 9 14.68 7.83 -12.93
N ASP A 10 14.69 7.86 -14.26
CA ASP A 10 13.48 7.86 -15.09
C ASP A 10 12.59 6.60 -14.92
N ASP A 11 13.17 5.44 -14.57
CA ASP A 11 12.41 4.19 -14.40
C ASP A 11 11.72 4.06 -13.03
N LEU A 12 12.13 4.86 -12.05
CA LEU A 12 11.62 4.84 -10.67
C LEU A 12 10.95 6.18 -10.32
N SER A 13 9.88 6.54 -11.03
CA SER A 13 9.10 7.75 -10.74
C SER A 13 7.68 7.45 -10.26
N LEU A 14 7.12 8.35 -9.46
CA LEU A 14 5.72 8.28 -9.05
C LEU A 14 4.78 8.53 -10.26
N PRO A 15 3.59 7.93 -10.31
CA PRO A 15 2.65 8.16 -11.39
C PRO A 15 2.29 9.65 -11.52
N LYS A 16 2.59 10.24 -12.68
CA LYS A 16 2.38 11.68 -12.95
C LYS A 16 0.95 12.14 -12.65
N ALA A 17 -0.03 11.30 -12.97
CA ALA A 17 -1.44 11.59 -12.71
C ALA A 17 -1.76 11.70 -11.21
N THR A 18 -1.16 10.85 -10.37
CA THR A 18 -1.35 10.89 -8.92
C THR A 18 -0.75 12.15 -8.33
N VAL A 19 0.49 12.49 -8.72
CA VAL A 19 1.15 13.73 -8.27
C VAL A 19 0.34 14.95 -8.72
N GLN A 20 -0.14 14.97 -9.97
CA GLN A 20 -0.98 16.07 -10.47
C GLN A 20 -2.29 16.21 -9.70
N LYS A 21 -2.92 15.09 -9.32
CA LYS A 21 -4.14 15.10 -8.51
C LYS A 21 -3.89 15.78 -7.16
N ILE A 22 -2.82 15.38 -6.45
CA ILE A 22 -2.44 15.97 -5.16
C ILE A 22 -2.14 17.46 -5.30
N ILE A 23 -1.38 17.88 -6.32
CA ILE A 23 -1.11 19.30 -6.59
C ILE A 23 -2.42 20.08 -6.75
N THR A 24 -3.39 19.52 -7.47
CA THR A 24 -4.68 20.20 -7.74
C THR A 24 -5.58 20.26 -6.50
N GLU A 25 -5.46 19.28 -5.59
CA GLU A 25 -6.17 19.28 -4.31
C GLU A 25 -5.61 20.35 -3.37
N ILE A 26 -4.28 20.55 -3.36
CA ILE A 26 -3.60 21.58 -2.55
C ILE A 26 -3.74 22.98 -3.16
N LEU A 27 -3.61 23.07 -4.49
CA LEU A 27 -3.70 24.30 -5.29
C LEU A 27 -4.94 24.21 -6.20
N PRO A 28 -6.15 24.39 -5.65
CA PRO A 28 -7.37 24.28 -6.43
C PRO A 28 -7.40 25.36 -7.51
N PRO A 29 -8.00 25.08 -8.70
CA PRO A 29 -8.07 26.07 -9.79
C PRO A 29 -8.75 27.39 -9.38
N SER A 30 -9.65 27.34 -8.39
CA SER A 30 -10.31 28.53 -7.82
C SER A 30 -9.36 29.50 -7.11
N SER A 31 -8.16 29.06 -6.72
CA SER A 31 -7.14 29.93 -6.11
C SER A 31 -6.47 30.87 -7.12
N GLY A 32 -6.63 30.60 -8.43
CA GLY A 32 -5.93 31.32 -9.49
C GLY A 32 -4.43 31.04 -9.58
N GLN A 33 -3.88 30.16 -8.74
CA GLN A 33 -2.49 29.74 -8.77
C GLN A 33 -2.30 28.57 -9.75
N THR A 34 -1.18 28.56 -10.46
CA THR A 34 -0.81 27.50 -11.40
C THR A 34 0.51 26.86 -11.01
N PHE A 35 0.64 25.57 -11.28
CA PHE A 35 1.86 24.82 -11.03
C PHE A 35 2.54 24.52 -12.36
N SER A 36 3.74 25.05 -12.57
CA SER A 36 4.44 24.92 -13.84
C SER A 36 4.87 23.47 -14.10
N LYS A 37 5.12 23.15 -15.37
CA LYS A 37 5.65 21.83 -15.75
C LYS A 37 7.00 21.56 -15.08
N ASP A 38 7.91 22.52 -15.13
CA ASP A 38 9.26 22.37 -14.57
C ASP A 38 9.23 22.18 -13.05
N ALA A 39 8.33 22.89 -12.34
CA ALA A 39 8.13 22.69 -10.90
C ALA A 39 7.58 21.29 -10.58
N ARG A 40 6.73 20.73 -11.47
CA ARG A 40 6.24 19.35 -11.35
C ARG A 40 7.34 18.33 -11.57
N ASP A 41 8.17 18.53 -12.58
CA ASP A 41 9.29 17.63 -12.85
C ASP A 41 10.27 17.63 -11.67
N LEU A 42 10.61 18.81 -11.13
CA LEU A 42 11.41 18.92 -9.90
C LEU A 42 10.74 18.28 -8.68
N LEU A 43 9.43 18.48 -8.48
CA LEU A 43 8.72 17.86 -7.35
C LEU A 43 8.79 16.33 -7.43
N MET A 44 8.68 15.75 -8.63
CA MET A 44 8.80 14.29 -8.81
C MET A 44 10.19 13.79 -8.42
N GLU A 45 11.25 14.51 -8.80
CA GLU A 45 12.62 14.20 -8.37
C GLU A 45 12.74 14.29 -6.84
N CYS A 46 12.20 15.34 -6.21
CA CYS A 46 12.16 15.48 -4.76
C CYS A 46 11.40 14.36 -4.06
N CYS A 47 10.31 13.84 -4.65
CA CYS A 47 9.57 12.72 -4.09
C CYS A 47 10.40 11.43 -4.07
N VAL A 48 11.17 11.17 -5.13
CA VAL A 48 12.06 10.01 -5.19
C VAL A 48 13.18 10.16 -4.17
N GLU A 49 13.80 11.34 -4.10
CA GLU A 49 14.84 11.63 -3.12
C GLU A 49 14.32 11.51 -1.69
N PHE A 50 13.09 11.97 -1.42
CA PHE A 50 12.47 11.83 -0.11
C PHE A 50 12.31 10.36 0.29
N ILE A 51 11.85 9.49 -0.62
CA ILE A 51 11.74 8.06 -0.35
C ILE A 51 13.13 7.45 -0.06
N THR A 52 14.14 7.81 -0.85
CA THR A 52 15.51 7.34 -0.67
C THR A 52 16.10 7.79 0.66
N LEU A 53 15.91 9.06 1.03
CA LEU A 53 16.37 9.64 2.29
C LEU A 53 15.78 8.90 3.49
N ILE A 54 14.45 8.77 3.56
CA ILE A 54 13.77 8.07 4.66
C ILE A 54 14.20 6.61 4.71
N SER A 55 14.31 5.95 3.55
CA SER A 55 14.71 4.55 3.47
C SER A 55 16.14 4.32 3.95
N SER A 56 17.07 5.23 3.61
CA SER A 56 18.46 5.15 4.04
C SER A 56 18.57 5.32 5.55
N GLU A 57 17.93 6.34 6.12
CA GLU A 57 17.97 6.57 7.58
C GLU A 57 17.31 5.41 8.34
N ALA A 58 16.16 4.91 7.86
CA ALA A 58 15.49 3.77 8.48
C ALA A 58 16.32 2.48 8.37
N ASN A 59 17.07 2.29 7.27
CA ASN A 59 17.99 1.18 7.10
C ASN A 59 19.13 1.27 8.13
N ASP A 60 19.77 2.43 8.26
CA ASP A 60 20.85 2.67 9.22
C ASP A 60 20.39 2.42 10.67
N ILE A 61 19.18 2.86 11.01
CA ILE A 61 18.57 2.58 12.33
C ILE A 61 18.38 1.07 12.53
N SER A 62 17.87 0.37 11.51
CA SER A 62 17.64 -1.08 11.60
C SER A 62 18.95 -1.88 11.73
N GLU A 63 19.99 -1.46 11.02
CA GLU A 63 21.32 -2.07 11.07
C GLU A 63 21.99 -1.83 12.43
N LYS A 64 21.87 -0.63 13.00
CA LYS A 64 22.33 -0.31 14.36
C LYS A 64 21.65 -1.19 15.41
N GLU A 65 20.41 -1.60 15.18
CA GLU A 65 19.67 -2.54 16.03
C GLU A 65 19.91 -4.02 15.69
N ALA A 66 20.84 -4.32 14.77
CA ALA A 66 21.16 -5.66 14.27
C ALA A 66 19.94 -6.41 13.68
N LYS A 67 18.96 -5.67 13.15
CA LYS A 67 17.78 -6.22 12.47
C LYS A 67 18.00 -6.27 10.97
N LYS A 68 17.57 -7.36 10.33
CA LYS A 68 17.65 -7.55 8.86
C LYS A 68 16.43 -7.02 8.10
N THR A 69 15.41 -6.60 8.83
CA THR A 69 14.13 -6.14 8.27
C THR A 69 13.84 -4.76 8.83
N ILE A 70 13.57 -3.81 7.94
CA ILE A 70 13.09 -2.48 8.33
C ILE A 70 11.65 -2.62 8.83
N ALA A 71 11.42 -2.29 10.11
CA ALA A 71 10.11 -2.28 10.75
C ALA A 71 9.56 -0.84 10.83
N CYS A 72 8.26 -0.70 11.11
CA CYS A 72 7.60 0.60 11.22
C CYS A 72 8.27 1.54 12.24
N GLU A 73 8.79 0.98 13.34
CA GLU A 73 9.49 1.76 14.37
C GLU A 73 10.79 2.40 13.87
N HIS A 74 11.47 1.78 12.91
CA HIS A 74 12.68 2.36 12.31
C HIS A 74 12.31 3.56 11.41
N VAL A 75 11.21 3.45 10.67
CA VAL A 75 10.69 4.55 9.83
C VAL A 75 10.19 5.71 10.70
N GLU A 76 9.51 5.41 11.81
CA GLU A 76 9.07 6.42 12.77
C GLU A 76 10.27 7.21 13.34
N ARG A 77 11.32 6.49 13.73
CA ARG A 77 12.54 7.12 14.27
C ARG A 77 13.29 7.90 13.19
N ALA A 78 13.39 7.39 11.97
CA ALA A 78 13.96 8.12 10.84
C ALA A 78 13.23 9.44 10.58
N LEU A 79 11.89 9.44 10.57
CA LEU A 79 11.09 10.65 10.42
C LEU A 79 11.37 11.64 11.55
N ARG A 80 11.50 11.16 12.79
CA ARG A 80 11.82 12.01 13.94
C ARG A 80 13.22 12.63 13.85
N ASP A 81 14.22 11.82 13.52
CA ASP A 81 15.63 12.24 13.47
C ASP A 81 15.89 13.20 12.30
N LEU A 82 15.16 13.06 11.19
CA LEU A 82 15.19 13.96 10.04
C LEU A 82 14.32 15.21 10.19
N GLY A 83 13.60 15.36 11.31
CA GLY A 83 12.79 16.55 11.60
C GLY A 83 11.37 16.55 11.01
N PHE A 84 10.88 15.41 10.52
CA PHE A 84 9.51 15.20 10.03
C PHE A 84 8.57 14.67 11.11
N GLY A 85 8.76 15.09 12.37
CA GLY A 85 7.99 14.61 13.51
C GLY A 85 6.47 14.81 13.36
N ASP A 86 6.06 15.88 12.68
CA ASP A 86 4.65 16.21 12.45
C ASP A 86 3.94 15.22 11.51
N TYR A 87 4.68 14.39 10.76
CA TYR A 87 4.10 13.39 9.86
C TYR A 87 3.79 12.07 10.57
N ILE A 88 4.42 11.83 11.72
CA ILE A 88 4.33 10.56 12.46
C ILE A 88 2.88 10.15 12.78
N PRO A 89 1.99 11.04 13.28
CA PRO A 89 0.64 10.64 13.65
C PRO A 89 -0.15 10.04 12.47
N GLU A 90 -0.09 10.67 11.30
CA GLU A 90 -0.79 10.21 10.10
C GLU A 90 -0.17 8.91 9.56
N VAL A 91 1.16 8.80 9.58
CA VAL A 91 1.86 7.57 9.15
C VAL A 91 1.48 6.38 10.03
N LEU A 92 1.41 6.57 11.34
CA LEU A 92 1.01 5.50 12.29
C LEU A 92 -0.47 5.12 12.13
N ALA A 93 -1.35 6.08 11.86
CA ALA A 93 -2.76 5.81 11.59
C ALA A 93 -2.93 4.88 10.37
N VAL A 94 -2.25 5.19 9.27
CA VAL A 94 -2.24 4.34 8.06
C VAL A 94 -1.65 2.95 8.33
N ALA A 95 -0.59 2.88 9.13
CA ALA A 95 0.04 1.61 9.48
C ALA A 95 -0.90 0.69 10.29
N GLU A 96 -1.66 1.24 11.24
CA GLU A 96 -2.63 0.44 12.01
C GLU A 96 -3.82 0.04 11.16
N GLU A 97 -4.34 0.92 10.29
CA GLU A 97 -5.40 0.57 9.34
C GLU A 97 -4.97 -0.61 8.45
N HIS A 98 -3.77 -0.55 7.89
CA HIS A 98 -3.24 -1.64 7.05
C HIS A 98 -3.12 -2.96 7.83
N LYS A 99 -2.69 -2.91 9.09
CA LYS A 99 -2.62 -4.09 9.97
C LYS A 99 -3.99 -4.67 10.29
N GLU A 100 -5.02 -3.84 10.46
CA GLU A 100 -6.40 -4.30 10.61
C GLU A 100 -6.93 -4.97 9.34
N GLN A 101 -6.65 -4.40 8.17
CA GLN A 101 -7.02 -4.98 6.88
C GLN A 101 -6.35 -6.35 6.66
N LEU A 102 -5.09 -6.52 7.06
CA LEU A 102 -4.40 -7.81 7.02
C LEU A 102 -5.07 -8.86 7.91
N LYS A 103 -5.41 -8.51 9.17
CA LYS A 103 -6.15 -9.40 10.08
C LYS A 103 -7.51 -9.82 9.49
N SER A 104 -8.21 -8.91 8.82
CA SER A 104 -9.48 -9.18 8.14
C SER A 104 -9.30 -10.21 7.02
N ARG A 105 -8.22 -10.10 6.23
CA ARG A 105 -7.91 -11.04 5.14
C ARG A 105 -7.59 -12.44 5.67
N GLU A 106 -6.80 -12.55 6.73
CA GLU A 106 -6.48 -13.82 7.39
C GLU A 106 -7.73 -14.51 7.95
N LYS A 107 -8.65 -13.75 8.57
CA LYS A 107 -9.94 -14.28 9.05
C LYS A 107 -10.79 -14.86 7.91
N LYS A 108 -10.77 -14.26 6.71
CA LYS A 108 -11.51 -14.80 5.55
C LYS A 108 -10.92 -16.13 5.07
N GLN A 109 -9.61 -16.24 5.05
CA GLN A 109 -8.93 -17.51 4.70
C GLN A 109 -9.23 -18.60 5.74
N SER A 110 -9.16 -18.25 7.03
CA SER A 110 -9.45 -19.18 8.12
C SER A 110 -10.88 -19.72 8.11
N LYS A 111 -11.88 -18.94 7.66
CA LYS A 111 -13.27 -19.44 7.54
C LYS A 111 -13.42 -20.62 6.57
N MET A 112 -12.56 -20.70 5.55
CA MET A 112 -12.59 -21.81 4.60
C MET A 112 -12.03 -23.09 5.24
N GLU A 113 -10.91 -22.95 5.95
CA GLU A 113 -10.24 -24.05 6.69
C GLU A 113 -11.02 -24.49 7.93
N GLN A 114 -11.75 -23.58 8.57
CA GLN A 114 -12.50 -23.81 9.81
C GLN A 114 -13.91 -24.39 9.57
N SER A 115 -14.27 -24.67 8.31
CA SER A 115 -15.53 -25.34 7.96
C SER A 115 -15.64 -26.75 8.55
N GLY A 116 -14.50 -27.37 8.91
CA GLY A 116 -14.45 -28.73 9.49
C GLY A 116 -14.90 -29.84 8.52
N LEU A 117 -15.16 -29.49 7.26
CA LEU A 117 -15.57 -30.38 6.20
C LEU A 117 -14.35 -30.73 5.35
N SER A 118 -14.30 -31.95 4.83
CA SER A 118 -13.27 -32.32 3.86
C SER A 118 -13.47 -31.53 2.56
N GLU A 119 -12.41 -31.43 1.75
CA GLU A 119 -12.49 -30.82 0.42
C GLU A 119 -13.56 -31.50 -0.46
N GLU A 120 -13.72 -32.82 -0.32
CA GLU A 120 -14.72 -33.61 -1.04
C GLU A 120 -16.15 -33.26 -0.61
N GLU A 121 -16.39 -33.11 0.70
CA GLU A 121 -17.69 -32.67 1.23
C GLU A 121 -18.06 -31.26 0.77
N LEU A 122 -17.09 -30.34 0.76
CA LEU A 122 -17.30 -28.96 0.31
C LEU A 122 -17.64 -28.90 -1.17
N LEU A 123 -16.94 -29.68 -2.00
CA LEU A 123 -17.21 -29.77 -3.44
C LEU A 123 -18.61 -30.31 -3.71
N ARG A 124 -19.02 -31.35 -2.97
CA ARG A 124 -20.36 -31.93 -3.11
C ARG A 124 -21.45 -30.92 -2.75
N GLN A 125 -21.30 -30.19 -1.64
CA GLN A 125 -22.24 -29.13 -1.24
C GLN A 125 -22.33 -28.02 -2.29
N GLN A 126 -21.18 -27.61 -2.86
CA GLN A 126 -21.14 -26.61 -3.92
C GLN A 126 -21.88 -27.09 -5.18
N GLN A 127 -21.67 -28.33 -5.61
CA GLN A 127 -22.35 -28.91 -6.77
C GLN A 127 -23.87 -29.00 -6.57
N GLU A 128 -24.31 -29.37 -5.37
CA GLU A 128 -25.75 -29.46 -5.05
C GLU A 128 -26.42 -28.07 -5.04
N LEU A 129 -25.72 -27.04 -4.53
CA LEU A 129 -26.17 -25.65 -4.62
C LEU A 129 -26.30 -25.19 -6.09
N PHE A 130 -25.33 -25.50 -6.95
CA PHE A 130 -25.41 -25.16 -8.37
C PHE A 130 -26.57 -25.88 -9.07
N ARG A 131 -26.79 -27.16 -8.75
CA ARG A 131 -27.92 -27.93 -9.30
C ARG A 131 -29.25 -27.31 -8.89
N SER A 132 -29.43 -27.01 -7.60
CA SER A 132 -30.64 -26.37 -7.08
C SER A 132 -30.88 -24.99 -7.69
N ALA A 133 -29.82 -24.19 -7.89
CA ALA A 133 -29.93 -22.90 -8.56
C ALA A 133 -30.38 -23.04 -10.03
N THR A 134 -29.81 -24.02 -10.75
CA THR A 134 -30.17 -24.34 -12.14
C THR A 134 -31.62 -24.80 -12.25
N GLU A 135 -32.05 -25.72 -11.38
CA GLU A 135 -33.44 -26.19 -11.31
C GLU A 135 -34.42 -25.04 -11.04
N LYS A 136 -34.10 -24.14 -10.10
CA LYS A 136 -34.92 -22.95 -9.82
C LYS A 136 -35.00 -21.98 -10.98
N TYR A 137 -33.90 -21.78 -11.71
CA TYR A 137 -33.87 -20.94 -12.90
C TYR A 137 -34.76 -21.51 -14.02
N HIS A 138 -34.72 -22.83 -14.24
CA HIS A 138 -35.55 -23.51 -15.23
C HIS A 138 -37.02 -23.70 -14.80
N ALA A 139 -37.31 -23.65 -13.49
CA ALA A 139 -38.65 -23.78 -12.94
C ALA A 139 -39.39 -22.43 -12.78
N ALA A 140 -38.73 -21.29 -13.05
CA ALA A 140 -39.40 -20.00 -13.10
C ALA A 140 -40.28 -19.94 -14.36
N PRO A 141 -41.61 -19.75 -14.24
CA PRO A 141 -42.48 -19.62 -15.40
C PRO A 141 -42.25 -18.25 -16.08
N GLU A 142 -42.43 -18.20 -17.41
CA GLU A 142 -42.58 -16.94 -18.16
C GLU A 142 -43.79 -16.12 -17.67
#